data_AF-A0A6P7GY62-F1
#
_entry.id   AF-A0A6P7GY62-F1
#
_cell.length_a   1.000
_cell.length_b   1.000
_cell.length_c   1.000
_cell.angle_alpha   90.00
_cell.angle_beta   90.00
_cell.angle_gamma   90.00
#
_symmetry.space_group_name_H-M   'P 1'
#
loop_
_entity.id
_entity.type
_entity.pdbx_description
1 polymer ?
#
loop_
_entity_poly.entity_id
_entity_poly.type
_entity_poly.pdbx_seq_one_letter_code
_entity_poly.pdbx_strand_id
1 'polypeptide(L)'
;MLAKILDIGLDPPDSKKIFYQPIVFNSSAKNSFFLELFSRTMWLLSRTRREMKVSTIEDYPKLMRALKKQVKMVLNKRPLNFKELTTDMTNLNFDAVLKKWQVSSNNLQFIQFIPSIGRPSWLRSSRSTSLVDLRS
;
A
#
# COMPACT_ATOMS: atom_id res chain seq x y z
N MET A 1 5.81 -9.67 -4.73
CA MET A 1 4.74 -8.95 -4.01
C MET A 1 3.36 -9.17 -4.65
N LEU A 2 3.16 -8.84 -5.93
CA LEU A 2 1.86 -8.91 -6.61
C LEU A 2 1.26 -10.33 -6.66
N ALA A 3 2.08 -11.35 -6.96
CA ALA A 3 1.64 -12.75 -6.92
C ALA A 3 1.00 -13.13 -5.56
N LYS A 4 1.61 -12.66 -4.45
CA LYS A 4 1.08 -12.86 -3.08
C LYS A 4 -0.16 -11.99 -2.77
N ILE A 5 -0.42 -10.93 -3.51
CA ILE A 5 -1.67 -10.15 -3.36
C ILE A 5 -2.82 -10.85 -4.08
N LEU A 6 -2.51 -11.49 -5.20
CA LEU A 6 -3.46 -12.17 -6.09
C LEU A 6 -3.59 -13.66 -5.78
N ASP A 7 -2.94 -14.15 -4.72
CA ASP A 7 -2.95 -15.57 -4.33
C ASP A 7 -2.55 -16.53 -5.49
N ILE A 8 -1.63 -16.09 -6.37
CA ILE A 8 -1.15 -16.90 -7.50
C ILE A 8 -0.35 -18.10 -7.00
N GLY A 9 -0.68 -19.29 -7.52
CA GLY A 9 0.00 -20.54 -7.16
C GLY A 9 -0.50 -21.15 -5.85
N LEU A 10 -1.58 -20.63 -5.27
CA LEU A 10 -2.30 -21.26 -4.18
C LEU A 10 -3.48 -22.06 -4.73
N ASP A 11 -3.97 -22.99 -3.91
CA ASP A 11 -5.20 -23.72 -4.22
C ASP A 11 -6.37 -22.75 -4.46
N PRO A 12 -7.32 -23.12 -5.34
CA PRO A 12 -8.49 -22.30 -5.57
C PRO A 12 -9.19 -21.95 -4.25
N PRO A 13 -9.75 -20.73 -4.13
CA PRO A 13 -10.50 -20.37 -2.95
C PRO A 13 -11.70 -21.31 -2.77
N ASP A 14 -12.11 -21.53 -1.51
CA ASP A 14 -13.35 -22.23 -1.20
C ASP A 14 -14.51 -21.66 -2.03
N SER A 15 -15.40 -22.54 -2.48
CA SER A 15 -16.65 -22.26 -3.22
C SER A 15 -17.48 -21.09 -2.67
N LYS A 16 -17.38 -20.80 -1.38
CA LYS A 16 -18.08 -19.70 -0.70
C LYS A 16 -17.46 -18.31 -0.94
N LYS A 17 -16.25 -18.24 -1.50
CA LYS A 17 -15.52 -16.97 -1.68
C LYS A 17 -16.01 -16.27 -2.95
N ILE A 18 -16.79 -15.21 -2.77
CA ILE A 18 -17.37 -14.41 -3.87
C ILE A 18 -16.48 -13.25 -4.35
N PHE A 19 -15.27 -13.13 -3.80
CA PHE A 19 -14.37 -12.02 -4.14
C PHE A 19 -13.52 -12.36 -5.36
N TYR A 20 -13.67 -11.58 -6.43
CA TYR A 20 -12.86 -11.70 -7.66
C TYR A 20 -12.50 -10.32 -8.23
N GLN A 21 -11.56 -10.31 -9.18
CA GLN A 21 -11.11 -9.09 -9.87
C GLN A 21 -11.78 -9.01 -11.26
N PRO A 22 -12.78 -8.12 -11.46
CA PRO A 22 -13.57 -8.10 -12.70
C PRO A 22 -12.74 -7.77 -13.94
N ILE A 23 -11.75 -6.88 -13.79
CA ILE A 23 -10.80 -6.52 -14.86
C ILE A 23 -10.08 -7.72 -15.50
N VAL A 24 -9.92 -8.83 -14.79
CA VAL A 24 -9.30 -10.06 -15.34
C VAL A 24 -10.10 -10.58 -16.54
N PHE A 25 -11.44 -10.50 -16.46
CA PHE A 25 -12.33 -10.97 -17.53
C PHE A 25 -12.46 -9.98 -18.69
N ASN A 26 -12.13 -8.70 -18.46
CA ASN A 26 -12.14 -7.64 -19.47
C ASN A 26 -10.77 -7.42 -20.12
N SER A 27 -9.77 -8.20 -19.74
CA SER A 27 -8.41 -8.11 -20.28
C SER A 27 -8.25 -8.96 -21.53
N SER A 28 -7.53 -8.44 -22.53
CA SER A 28 -7.19 -9.20 -23.74
C SER A 28 -5.83 -9.89 -23.59
N ALA A 29 -5.54 -10.90 -24.42
CA ALA A 29 -4.24 -11.56 -24.42
C ALA A 29 -3.06 -10.59 -24.72
N LYS A 30 -3.33 -9.50 -25.46
CA LYS A 30 -2.35 -8.43 -25.73
C LYS A 30 -2.09 -7.55 -24.51
N ASN A 31 -3.10 -7.36 -23.66
CA ASN A 31 -3.05 -6.53 -22.46
C ASN A 31 -3.32 -7.39 -21.22
N SER A 32 -2.40 -8.30 -20.93
CA SER A 32 -2.53 -9.20 -19.78
C SER A 32 -2.69 -8.41 -18.48
N PHE A 33 -3.74 -8.72 -17.72
CA PHE A 33 -4.04 -8.07 -16.44
C PHE A 33 -2.82 -7.99 -15.52
N PHE A 34 -2.06 -9.08 -15.39
CA PHE A 34 -0.92 -9.13 -14.50
C PHE A 34 0.21 -8.19 -14.93
N LEU A 35 0.50 -8.13 -16.23
CA LEU A 35 1.54 -7.24 -16.78
C LEU A 35 1.14 -5.77 -16.67
N GLU A 36 -0.12 -5.45 -16.96
CA GLU A 36 -0.69 -4.11 -16.83
C GLU A 36 -0.75 -3.66 -15.35
N LEU A 37 -1.03 -4.57 -14.43
CA LEU A 37 -0.96 -4.31 -12.99
C LEU A 37 0.48 -4.09 -12.54
N PHE A 38 1.42 -4.89 -13.05
CA PHE A 38 2.85 -4.76 -12.74
C PHE A 38 3.41 -3.42 -13.17
N SER A 39 3.17 -3.00 -14.41
CA SER A 39 3.67 -1.73 -14.96
C SER A 39 3.19 -0.53 -14.14
N ARG A 40 1.90 -0.47 -13.82
CA ARG A 40 1.32 0.59 -12.98
C ARG A 40 1.82 0.55 -11.55
N THR A 41 2.04 -0.65 -11.00
CA THR A 41 2.64 -0.81 -9.67
C THR A 41 4.08 -0.27 -9.64
N MET A 42 4.85 -0.41 -10.72
CA MET A 42 6.20 0.16 -10.81
C MET A 42 6.18 1.69 -10.86
N TRP A 43 5.24 2.27 -11.59
CA TRP A 43 5.02 3.72 -11.55
C TRP A 43 4.64 4.20 -10.13
N LEU A 44 3.71 3.50 -9.47
CA LEU A 44 3.26 3.82 -8.11
C LEU A 44 4.39 3.66 -7.09
N LEU A 45 5.28 2.67 -7.26
CA LEU A 45 6.49 2.50 -6.45
C LEU A 45 7.40 3.73 -6.55
N SER A 46 7.69 4.19 -7.77
CA SER A 46 8.51 5.38 -8.01
C SER A 46 7.91 6.65 -7.39
N ARG A 47 6.58 6.79 -7.44
CA ARG A 47 5.89 7.90 -6.76
C ARG A 47 5.98 7.78 -5.24
N THR A 48 5.62 6.63 -4.70
CA THR A 48 5.59 6.38 -3.24
C THR A 48 6.97 6.50 -2.62
N ARG A 49 8.03 6.08 -3.32
CA ARG A 49 9.42 6.29 -2.87
C ARG A 49 9.75 7.77 -2.66
N ARG A 50 9.33 8.63 -3.59
CA ARG A 50 9.53 10.09 -3.52
C ARG A 50 8.70 10.71 -2.41
N GLU A 51 7.42 10.32 -2.30
CA GLU A 51 6.52 10.78 -1.22
C GLU A 51 7.06 10.42 0.17
N MET A 52 7.58 9.20 0.32
CA MET A 52 8.19 8.71 1.55
C MET A 52 9.65 9.17 1.75
N LYS A 53 10.24 9.90 0.80
CA LYS A 53 11.65 10.36 0.84
C LYS A 53 12.64 9.23 1.16
N VAL A 54 12.40 8.03 0.64
CA VAL A 54 13.24 6.85 0.89
C VAL A 54 14.50 6.92 0.02
N SER A 55 15.62 7.21 0.67
CA SER A 55 16.95 7.29 0.06
C SER A 55 17.82 6.06 0.36
N THR A 56 17.54 5.33 1.45
CA THR A 56 18.39 4.22 1.90
C THR A 56 17.73 2.85 1.73
N ILE A 57 18.54 1.79 1.68
CA ILE A 57 18.07 0.42 1.46
C ILE A 57 17.37 -0.17 2.70
N GLU A 58 17.68 0.34 3.89
CA GLU A 58 17.07 -0.09 5.15
C GLU A 58 15.59 0.30 5.24
N ASP A 59 15.19 1.37 4.54
CA ASP A 59 13.81 1.85 4.49
C ASP A 59 13.00 1.22 3.32
N TYR A 60 13.64 0.46 2.42
CA TYR A 60 12.97 -0.22 1.30
C TYR A 60 11.90 -1.23 1.75
N PRO A 61 12.09 -2.05 2.81
CA PRO A 61 11.04 -2.90 3.33
C PRO A 61 9.79 -2.13 3.77
N LYS A 62 9.93 -0.92 4.33
CA LYS A 62 8.80 -0.06 4.71
C LYS A 62 8.07 0.46 3.48
N LEU A 63 8.82 0.93 2.49
CA LEU A 63 8.30 1.35 1.18
C LEU A 63 7.48 0.22 0.52
N MET A 64 8.02 -1.00 0.49
CA MET A 64 7.33 -2.15 -0.11
C MET A 64 6.05 -2.53 0.63
N ARG A 65 6.01 -2.36 1.96
CA ARG A 65 4.78 -2.56 2.74
C ARG A 65 3.73 -1.48 2.46
N ALA A 66 4.14 -0.21 2.33
CA ALA A 66 3.24 0.89 1.93
C ALA A 66 2.66 0.65 0.53
N LEU A 67 3.52 0.31 -0.43
CA LEU A 67 3.11 -0.04 -1.80
C LEU A 67 2.13 -1.21 -1.82
N LYS A 68 2.42 -2.29 -1.08
CA LYS A 68 1.52 -3.45 -0.96
C LYS A 68 0.13 -3.03 -0.49
N LYS A 69 0.04 -2.09 0.45
CA LYS A 69 -1.24 -1.57 0.97
C LYS A 69 -1.95 -0.71 -0.06
N GLN A 70 -1.26 0.20 -0.74
CA GLN A 70 -1.86 1.00 -1.82
C GLN A 70 -2.46 0.10 -2.90
N VAL A 71 -1.71 -0.89 -3.37
CA VAL A 71 -2.18 -1.85 -4.39
C VAL A 71 -3.40 -2.62 -3.89
N LYS A 72 -3.38 -3.13 -2.64
CA LYS A 72 -4.56 -3.78 -2.05
C LYS A 72 -5.77 -2.85 -1.96
N MET A 73 -5.57 -1.58 -1.62
CA MET A 73 -6.67 -0.60 -1.54
C MET A 73 -7.32 -0.37 -2.89
N VAL A 74 -6.53 -0.30 -3.97
CA VAL A 74 -7.05 -0.19 -5.34
C VAL A 74 -7.79 -1.46 -5.75
N LEU A 75 -7.19 -2.63 -5.57
CA LEU A 75 -7.81 -3.91 -5.97
C LEU A 75 -9.09 -4.24 -5.18
N ASN A 76 -9.22 -3.72 -3.96
CA ASN A 76 -10.45 -3.84 -3.17
C ASN A 76 -11.62 -3.02 -3.74
N LYS A 77 -11.36 -1.99 -4.56
CA LYS A 77 -12.39 -1.24 -5.27
C LYS A 77 -12.95 -1.98 -6.49
N ARG A 78 -12.29 -3.08 -6.90
CA ARG A 78 -12.70 -3.92 -8.04
C ARG A 78 -12.87 -3.11 -9.35
N PRO A 79 -11.80 -2.45 -9.83
CA PRO A 79 -11.88 -1.69 -11.08
C PRO A 79 -12.31 -2.61 -12.23
N LEU A 80 -13.18 -2.12 -13.11
CA LEU A 80 -13.72 -2.88 -14.24
C LEU A 80 -12.78 -2.90 -15.44
N ASN A 81 -11.90 -1.90 -15.56
CA ASN A 81 -11.01 -1.72 -16.70
C ASN A 81 -9.69 -1.02 -16.29
N PHE A 82 -8.71 -1.00 -17.20
CA PHE A 82 -7.39 -0.41 -16.91
C PHE A 82 -7.44 1.11 -16.71
N LYS A 83 -8.45 1.80 -17.25
CA LYS A 83 -8.65 3.23 -17.03
C LYS A 83 -9.02 3.50 -15.57
N GLU A 84 -10.03 2.81 -15.05
CA GLU A 84 -10.41 2.86 -13.64
C GLU A 84 -9.27 2.48 -12.70
N LEU A 85 -8.55 1.39 -13.01
CA LEU A 85 -7.36 0.97 -12.25
C LEU A 85 -6.33 2.10 -12.16
N THR A 86 -6.07 2.78 -13.29
CA THR A 86 -5.12 3.90 -13.36
C THR A 86 -5.61 5.10 -12.57
N THR A 87 -6.89 5.47 -12.71
CA THR A 87 -7.50 6.56 -11.95
C THR A 87 -7.40 6.30 -10.45
N ASP A 88 -7.72 5.08 -10.01
CA ASP A 88 -7.65 4.69 -8.61
C ASP A 88 -6.23 4.71 -8.06
N MET A 89 -5.24 4.26 -8.84
CA MET A 89 -3.83 4.36 -8.45
C MET A 89 -3.34 5.80 -8.40
N THR A 90 -3.75 6.64 -9.36
CA THR A 90 -3.34 8.05 -9.40
C THR A 90 -3.90 8.82 -8.21
N ASN A 91 -5.15 8.59 -7.82
CA ASN A 91 -5.79 9.26 -6.69
C ASN A 91 -5.24 8.83 -5.31
N LEU A 92 -4.39 7.81 -5.25
CA LEU A 92 -3.90 7.20 -4.01
C LEU A 92 -2.51 7.72 -3.62
N ASN A 93 -2.45 8.82 -2.88
CA ASN A 93 -1.18 9.29 -2.30
C ASN A 93 -0.82 8.55 -1.01
N PHE A 94 0.45 8.61 -0.60
CA PHE A 94 0.92 8.05 0.67
C PHE A 94 0.16 8.61 1.89
N ASP A 95 -0.26 9.88 1.84
CA ASP A 95 -1.02 10.51 2.92
C ASP A 95 -2.38 9.84 3.15
N ALA A 96 -3.08 9.41 2.10
CA ALA A 96 -4.33 8.67 2.20
C ALA A 96 -4.13 7.31 2.88
N VAL A 97 -2.97 6.68 2.64
CA VAL A 97 -2.57 5.43 3.31
C VAL A 97 -2.30 5.70 4.79
N LEU A 98 -1.54 6.76 5.11
CA LEU A 98 -1.24 7.17 6.48
C LEU A 98 -2.53 7.45 7.27
N LYS A 99 -3.49 8.19 6.70
CA LYS A 99 -4.78 8.50 7.36
C LYS A 99 -5.57 7.24 7.69
N LYS A 100 -5.70 6.30 6.74
CA LYS A 100 -6.37 5.01 7.04
C LYS A 100 -5.61 4.21 8.11
N TRP A 101 -4.29 4.36 8.18
CA TRP A 101 -3.46 3.66 9.16
C TRP A 101 -3.61 4.22 10.58
N GLN A 102 -3.67 5.54 10.74
CA GLN A 102 -3.93 6.19 12.03
C GLN A 102 -5.26 5.70 12.63
N VAL A 103 -6.28 5.51 11.79
CA VAL A 103 -7.60 5.06 12.22
C VAL A 103 -7.62 3.57 12.60
N SER A 104 -6.73 2.75 12.04
CA SER A 104 -6.82 1.27 12.11
C SER A 104 -5.77 0.60 13.00
N SER A 105 -4.83 1.30 13.62
CA SER A 105 -3.71 0.69 14.36
C SER A 105 -3.43 1.35 15.70
N ASN A 106 -3.17 0.54 16.73
CA ASN A 106 -2.52 0.99 17.96
C ASN A 106 -1.20 1.72 17.60
N ASN A 107 -1.00 2.92 18.15
CA ASN A 107 0.02 3.92 17.79
C ASN A 107 1.45 3.39 17.52
N LEU A 108 1.84 2.26 18.11
CA LEU A 108 3.20 1.70 18.03
C LEU A 108 3.55 1.09 16.67
N GLN A 109 2.62 0.39 16.00
CA GLN A 109 2.90 -0.17 14.66
C GLN A 109 2.97 0.91 13.58
N PHE A 110 2.26 2.02 13.80
CA PHE A 110 2.25 3.17 12.91
C PHE A 110 3.62 3.90 12.88
N ILE A 111 4.28 4.05 14.03
CA ILE A 111 5.59 4.74 14.16
C ILE A 111 6.73 4.00 13.44
N GLN A 112 6.66 2.66 13.36
CA GLN A 112 7.65 1.84 12.64
C GLN A 112 7.58 2.00 11.11
N PHE A 113 6.47 2.54 10.60
CA PHE A 113 6.20 2.69 9.17
C PHE A 113 6.60 4.04 8.59
N ILE A 114 6.82 5.03 9.45
CA ILE A 114 7.22 6.35 9.00
C ILE A 114 8.71 6.31 8.65
N PRO A 115 9.08 6.78 7.44
CA PRO A 115 10.47 6.91 7.03
C PRO A 115 11.28 7.64 8.10
N SER A 116 12.52 7.23 8.27
CA SER A 116 13.41 7.78 9.29
C SER A 116 13.63 9.28 9.06
N ILE A 117 13.60 9.69 7.78
CA ILE A 117 13.76 11.05 7.28
C ILE A 117 12.38 11.63 6.93
N GLY A 118 12.04 12.81 7.47
CA GLY A 118 10.78 13.50 7.15
C GLY A 118 9.57 13.12 8.01
N ARG A 119 9.78 12.65 9.24
CA ARG A 119 8.67 12.43 10.20
C ARG A 119 7.87 13.73 10.40
N PRO A 120 6.52 13.69 10.34
CA PRO A 120 5.69 14.85 10.64
C PRO A 120 5.97 15.40 12.05
N SER A 121 5.92 16.72 12.24
CA SER A 121 6.26 17.40 13.50
C SER A 121 5.45 16.88 14.70
N TRP A 122 4.18 16.54 14.50
CA TRP A 122 3.29 15.97 15.52
C TRP A 122 3.71 14.56 15.99
N LEU A 123 4.53 13.85 15.21
CA LEU A 123 5.08 12.54 15.61
C LEU A 123 6.33 12.68 16.50
N ARG A 124 6.92 13.88 16.55
CA ARG A 124 8.10 14.19 17.38
C ARG A 124 7.69 14.44 18.84
N SER A 125 6.51 15.02 19.10
CA SER A 125 6.05 15.32 20.46
C SER A 125 5.53 14.10 21.23
N SER A 126 5.14 13.02 20.55
CA SER A 126 4.61 11.82 21.21
C SER A 126 5.68 10.96 21.92
N ARG A 127 6.98 11.22 21.69
CA ARG A 127 8.08 10.56 22.43
C ARG A 127 8.47 11.28 23.71
N SER A 128 8.20 12.59 23.82
CA SER A 128 8.51 13.37 25.02
C SER A 128 7.55 13.07 26.18
N THR A 129 6.31 12.68 25.91
CA THR A 129 5.33 12.34 26.96
C THR A 129 5.53 10.95 27.57
N SER A 130 6.12 9.99 26.86
CA SER A 130 6.32 8.63 27.40
C SER A 130 7.51 8.47 28.34
N LEU A 131 8.35 9.51 28.51
CA LEU A 131 9.51 9.48 29.43
C LEU A 131 9.28 10.24 30.73
N VAL A 132 8.18 10.99 30.85
CA VAL A 132 7.87 11.77 32.07
C VAL A 132 6.93 11.00 33.00
N ASP A 133 6.07 10.13 32.46
CA ASP A 133 5.08 9.36 33.25
C ASP A 133 5.59 8.03 33.86
N LEU A 134 6.91 7.79 33.86
CA LEU A 134 7.55 6.62 34.50
C LEU A 134 8.42 7.00 35.71
N ARG A 135 8.29 8.24 36.22
CA ARG A 135 8.98 8.74 37.42
C ARG A 135 8.05 9.45 38.40
N SER A 136 6.84 8.93 38.61
CA SER A 136 5.95 9.39 39.68
C SER A 136 5.41 8.20 40.46
#